data_AF-A0A1B6HII6-F1
#
_entry.id   AF-A0A1B6HII6-F1
#
_cell.length_a   1.000
_cell.length_b   1.000
_cell.length_c   1.000
_cell.angle_alpha   90.00
_cell.angle_beta   90.00
_cell.angle_gamma   90.00
#
_symmetry.space_group_name_H-M   'P 1'
#
loop_
_entity.id
_entity.type
_entity.pdbx_description
1 polymer ?
#
loop_
_entity_poly.entity_id
_entity_poly.type
_entity_poly.pdbx_seq_one_letter_code
_entity_poly.pdbx_strand_id
1 'polypeptide(L)'
;NRQVFRYHNKGGYLKIESYKRNINFFTDLFSKGFHELSYQSFSDVNAEHHEGFFLLQGTLDNARRCSTAKAFLHDSQKRPNLKISTNSLVIKVLINDENTAYGV
;
A
#
# COMPACT_ATOMS: atom_id res chain seq x y z
N ASN A 1 11.13 -16.75 -10.24
CA ASN A 1 11.13 -16.58 -8.77
C ASN A 1 9.87 -17.14 -8.14
N ARG A 2 9.95 -18.34 -7.57
CA ARG A 2 8.82 -19.07 -6.95
C ARG A 2 8.30 -18.42 -5.66
N GLN A 3 9.11 -17.61 -4.96
CA GLN A 3 8.75 -17.01 -3.68
C GLN A 3 7.81 -15.80 -3.78
N VAL A 4 7.89 -14.98 -4.84
CA VAL A 4 7.07 -13.76 -4.99
C VAL A 4 5.57 -14.10 -5.00
N PHE A 5 5.17 -15.17 -5.67
CA PHE A 5 3.75 -15.56 -5.78
C PHE A 5 3.16 -16.13 -4.49
N ARG A 6 3.99 -16.52 -3.52
CA ARG A 6 3.50 -17.06 -2.23
C ARG A 6 2.97 -15.95 -1.33
N TYR A 7 3.60 -14.78 -1.35
CA TYR A 7 3.29 -13.66 -0.47
C TYR A 7 2.66 -12.46 -1.20
N HIS A 8 2.65 -12.47 -2.54
CA HIS A 8 2.09 -11.40 -3.35
C HIS A 8 1.15 -11.94 -4.43
N ASN A 9 0.11 -11.16 -4.71
CA ASN A 9 -0.80 -11.40 -5.83
C ASN A 9 -0.65 -10.32 -6.91
N LYS A 10 -1.13 -10.60 -8.13
CA LYS A 10 -1.15 -9.68 -9.26
C LYS A 10 -2.59 -9.44 -9.74
N GLY A 11 -2.80 -8.34 -10.44
CA GLY A 11 -4.11 -7.97 -11.00
C GLY A 11 -4.99 -7.12 -10.09
N GLY A 12 -4.62 -6.95 -8.81
CA GLY A 12 -5.29 -6.03 -7.90
C GLY A 12 -5.17 -4.56 -8.32
N TYR A 13 -6.12 -3.75 -7.85
CA TYR A 13 -6.18 -2.31 -8.11
C TYR A 13 -5.13 -1.51 -7.34
N LEU A 14 -4.87 -1.88 -6.07
CA LEU A 14 -3.82 -1.24 -5.26
C LEU A 14 -2.44 -1.73 -5.73
N LYS A 15 -1.64 -0.82 -6.28
CA LYS A 15 -0.29 -1.13 -6.76
C LYS A 15 0.73 -0.99 -5.65
N ILE A 16 1.70 -1.91 -5.66
CA ILE A 16 2.83 -1.95 -4.74
C ILE A 16 4.11 -1.95 -5.57
N GLU A 17 5.05 -1.07 -5.23
CA GLU A 17 6.39 -1.05 -5.82
C GLU A 17 7.45 -0.95 -4.72
N SER A 18 8.60 -1.57 -4.96
CA SER A 18 9.82 -1.28 -4.19
C SER A 18 10.43 0.02 -4.70
N TYR A 19 11.01 0.82 -3.80
CA TYR A 19 11.78 2.00 -4.18
C TYR A 19 13.06 1.58 -4.93
N LYS A 20 13.18 1.92 -6.22
CA LYS A 20 14.27 1.45 -7.10
C LYS A 20 15.12 2.56 -7.75
N ARG A 21 14.84 3.84 -7.52
CA ARG A 21 15.58 4.92 -8.20
C ARG A 21 16.90 5.23 -7.51
N ASN A 22 18.03 4.95 -8.17
CA ASN A 22 19.37 5.49 -7.90
C ASN A 22 19.87 5.37 -6.45
N ILE A 23 19.48 4.31 -5.73
CA ILE A 23 19.93 4.08 -4.34
C ILE A 23 20.96 2.95 -4.20
N ASN A 24 21.42 2.36 -5.31
CA ASN A 24 22.28 1.16 -5.28
C ASN A 24 23.51 1.30 -4.38
N PHE A 25 24.16 2.47 -4.40
CA PHE A 25 25.29 2.75 -3.52
C PHE A 25 24.90 2.66 -2.03
N PHE A 26 23.81 3.31 -1.64
CA PHE A 26 23.32 3.26 -0.26
C PHE A 26 22.85 1.87 0.12
N THR A 27 22.14 1.18 -0.77
CA THR A 27 21.67 -0.19 -0.53
C THR A 27 22.84 -1.14 -0.26
N ASP A 28 23.92 -1.06 -1.05
CA ASP A 28 25.13 -1.86 -0.84
C ASP A 28 25.85 -1.49 0.47
N LEU A 29 26.00 -0.19 0.75
CA LEU A 29 26.64 0.30 1.97
C LEU A 29 25.90 -0.16 3.24
N PHE A 30 24.58 0.01 3.29
CA PHE A 30 23.77 -0.41 4.42
C PHE A 30 23.70 -1.94 4.53
N SER A 31 23.58 -2.66 3.42
CA SER A 31 23.61 -4.13 3.43
C SER A 31 24.91 -4.66 4.06
N LYS A 32 26.07 -4.09 3.70
CA LYS A 32 27.36 -4.44 4.31
C LYS A 32 27.42 -4.14 5.80
N GLY A 33 26.97 -2.95 6.22
CA GLY A 33 26.94 -2.59 7.64
C GLY A 33 26.03 -3.50 8.48
N PHE A 34 24.86 -3.90 7.94
CA PHE A 34 23.99 -4.87 8.60
C PHE A 34 24.65 -6.26 8.69
N HIS A 35 25.38 -6.67 7.65
CA HIS A 35 26.13 -7.92 7.67
C HIS A 35 27.22 -7.96 8.75
N GLU A 36 27.93 -6.86 8.99
CA GLU A 36 28.89 -6.75 10.11
C GLU A 36 28.23 -6.95 11.49
N LEU A 37 26.94 -6.60 11.60
CA LEU A 37 26.12 -6.83 12.80
C LEU A 37 25.42 -8.20 12.80
N SER A 38 25.83 -9.12 11.93
CA SER A 38 25.24 -10.46 11.76
C SER A 38 23.77 -10.47 11.28
N TYR A 39 23.28 -9.35 10.74
CA TYR A 39 21.97 -9.31 10.08
C TYR A 39 22.09 -9.68 8.60
N GLN A 40 21.06 -10.35 8.08
CA GLN A 40 20.97 -10.73 6.66
C GLN A 40 20.21 -9.68 5.85
N SER A 41 20.47 -9.66 4.54
CA SER A 41 19.70 -8.88 3.58
C SER A 41 18.65 -9.73 2.88
N PHE A 42 17.43 -9.23 2.80
CA PHE A 42 16.31 -9.93 2.16
C PHE A 42 15.70 -9.08 1.04
N SER A 43 15.22 -9.76 0.01
CA SER A 43 14.67 -9.10 -1.17
C SER A 43 13.28 -8.50 -0.98
N ASP A 44 12.57 -8.88 0.10
CA ASP A 44 11.18 -8.54 0.30
C ASP A 44 10.84 -8.44 1.79
N VAL A 45 10.34 -7.27 2.20
CA VAL A 45 9.95 -6.96 3.59
C VAL A 45 8.62 -7.59 4.01
N ASN A 46 7.79 -8.01 3.05
CA ASN A 46 6.48 -8.60 3.29
C ASN A 46 6.45 -10.12 3.04
N ALA A 47 7.63 -10.75 2.98
CA ALA A 47 7.78 -12.19 2.78
C ALA A 47 8.08 -12.90 4.11
N GLU A 48 8.86 -13.98 4.07
CA GLU A 48 9.09 -14.89 5.21
C GLU A 48 9.88 -14.28 6.37
N HIS A 49 10.75 -13.31 6.10
CA HIS A 49 11.65 -12.72 7.10
C HIS A 49 11.19 -11.31 7.46
N HIS A 50 11.13 -11.01 8.76
CA HIS A 50 10.69 -9.72 9.29
C HIS A 50 11.81 -8.93 9.99
N GLU A 51 13.02 -9.49 10.07
CA GLU A 51 14.21 -8.85 10.64
C GLU A 51 15.37 -8.89 9.64
N GLY A 52 16.25 -7.90 9.68
CA GLY A 52 17.34 -7.74 8.73
C GLY A 52 17.22 -6.49 7.87
N PHE A 53 17.98 -6.45 6.78
CA PHE A 53 17.99 -5.34 5.83
C PHE A 53 17.05 -5.63 4.65
N PHE A 54 16.17 -4.68 4.34
CA PHE A 54 15.18 -4.82 3.27
C PHE A 54 15.07 -3.53 2.45
N LEU A 55 14.74 -3.68 1.17
CA LEU A 55 14.19 -2.57 0.40
C LEU A 55 12.71 -2.43 0.70
N LEU A 56 12.31 -1.26 1.19
CA LEU A 56 10.92 -0.97 1.50
C LEU A 56 10.04 -1.03 0.25
N GLN A 57 8.84 -1.56 0.43
CA GLN A 57 7.74 -1.49 -0.52
C GLN A 57 6.77 -0.39 -0.11
N GLY A 58 6.15 0.27 -1.07
CA GLY A 58 5.14 1.28 -0.84
C GLY A 58 3.94 1.11 -1.76
N THR A 59 2.82 1.71 -1.36
CA THR A 59 1.65 1.89 -2.22
C THR A 59 1.96 2.91 -3.31
N LEU A 60 2.55 2.41 -4.38
CA LEU A 60 3.18 3.18 -5.44
C LEU A 60 2.76 2.64 -6.80
N ASP A 61 2.62 3.55 -7.74
CA ASP A 61 2.38 3.26 -9.16
C ASP A 61 3.20 4.27 -9.97
N ASN A 62 4.23 3.77 -10.66
CA ASN A 62 5.23 4.57 -11.36
C ASN A 62 5.93 5.59 -10.45
N ALA A 63 6.41 5.13 -9.29
CA ALA A 63 7.05 5.94 -8.24
C ALA A 63 6.21 7.12 -7.72
N ARG A 64 4.90 7.12 -7.97
CA ARG A 64 3.94 8.07 -7.42
C ARG A 64 3.01 7.34 -6.46
N ARG A 65 2.51 8.06 -5.46
CA ARG A 65 1.53 7.53 -4.49
C ARG A 65 0.34 6.89 -5.21
N CYS A 66 0.08 5.62 -4.92
CA CYS A 66 -1.15 4.92 -5.27
C CYS A 66 -2.11 5.00 -4.09
N SER A 67 -2.85 6.12 -3.97
CA SER A 67 -3.85 6.29 -2.91
C SER A 67 -5.04 5.35 -3.11
N THR A 68 -5.84 5.15 -2.05
CA THR A 68 -7.10 4.39 -2.16
C THR A 68 -8.08 5.04 -3.14
N ALA A 69 -8.13 6.37 -3.20
CA ALA A 69 -8.93 7.09 -4.20
C ALA A 69 -8.45 6.79 -5.63
N LYS A 70 -7.13 6.80 -5.89
CA LYS A 70 -6.58 6.44 -7.21
C LYS A 70 -6.87 4.98 -7.57
N ALA A 71 -6.64 4.06 -6.63
CA ALA A 71 -6.79 2.63 -6.86
C ALA A 71 -8.24 2.20 -7.07
N PHE A 72 -9.17 2.70 -6.24
CA PHE A 72 -10.54 2.15 -6.19
C PHE A 72 -11.62 3.11 -6.68
N LEU A 73 -11.41 4.43 -6.55
CA LEU A 73 -12.44 5.44 -6.77
C LEU A 73 -12.35 6.11 -8.14
N HIS A 74 -11.15 6.45 -8.62
CA HIS A 74 -10.96 7.24 -9.84
C HIS A 74 -11.59 6.61 -11.09
N ASP A 75 -11.45 5.30 -11.28
CA ASP A 75 -12.06 4.63 -12.44
C ASP A 75 -13.57 4.39 -12.21
N SER A 76 -13.95 4.14 -10.96
CA SER A 76 -15.33 3.84 -10.57
C SER A 76 -16.24 5.07 -10.51
N GLN A 77 -15.70 6.29 -10.40
CA GLN A 77 -16.47 7.53 -10.19
C GLN A 77 -17.45 7.85 -11.34
N LYS A 78 -17.24 7.27 -12.53
CA LYS A 78 -18.11 7.47 -13.70
C LYS A 78 -19.38 6.61 -13.64
N ARG A 79 -19.46 5.65 -12.72
CA ARG A 79 -20.62 4.75 -12.62
C ARG A 79 -21.84 5.52 -12.09
N PRO A 80 -23.02 5.39 -12.71
CA PRO A 80 -24.20 6.19 -12.35
C PRO A 80 -24.71 5.93 -10.93
N ASN A 81 -24.43 4.74 -10.39
CA ASN A 81 -24.83 4.30 -9.06
C ASN A 81 -23.83 4.73 -7.95
N LEU A 82 -22.77 5.48 -8.28
CA LEU A 82 -21.82 6.01 -7.30
C LEU A 82 -21.89 7.53 -7.29
N LYS A 83 -22.22 8.11 -6.12
CA LYS A 83 -22.20 9.55 -5.88
C LYS A 83 -21.10 9.88 -4.88
N ILE A 84 -20.27 10.87 -5.21
CA ILE A 84 -19.15 11.29 -4.37
C ILE A 84 -19.39 12.75 -4.00
N SER A 85 -19.53 13.02 -2.69
CA SER A 85 -19.63 14.38 -2.16
C SER A 85 -18.29 14.78 -1.56
N THR A 86 -17.62 15.77 -2.17
CA THR A 86 -16.36 16.33 -1.68
C THR A 86 -16.63 17.56 -0.82
N ASN A 87 -15.73 17.88 0.11
CA ASN A 87 -15.88 19.03 1.01
C ASN A 87 -17.16 18.99 1.86
N SER A 88 -17.60 17.78 2.22
CA SER A 88 -18.76 17.56 3.08
C SER A 88 -18.29 16.90 4.37
N LEU A 89 -18.65 17.48 5.51
CA LEU A 89 -18.38 16.91 6.82
C LEU A 89 -19.66 16.29 7.37
N VAL A 90 -19.65 14.99 7.60
CA VAL A 90 -20.73 14.31 8.32
C VAL A 90 -20.67 14.73 9.79
N ILE A 91 -21.80 15.20 10.34
CA ILE A 91 -21.87 15.72 11.71
C ILE A 91 -22.63 14.80 12.67
N LYS A 92 -23.56 13.99 12.17
CA LYS A 92 -24.41 13.13 13.00
C LYS A 92 -24.96 11.97 12.18
N VAL A 93 -24.99 10.77 12.75
CA VAL A 93 -25.76 9.66 12.19
C VAL A 93 -27.23 9.82 12.61
N LEU A 94 -28.15 9.72 11.67
CA LEU A 94 -29.59 9.75 11.93
C LEU A 94 -30.07 8.32 12.25
N ILE A 95 -30.59 8.14 13.47
CA ILE A 95 -30.99 6.84 14.02
C ILE A 95 -32.46 6.95 14.49
N ASN A 96 -33.29 5.97 14.16
CA ASN A 96 -34.70 5.91 14.60
C ASN A 96 -34.85 5.25 15.98
N ASP A 97 -36.10 5.16 16.47
CA ASP A 97 -36.40 4.62 17.81
C ASP A 97 -36.07 3.12 17.93
N GLU A 98 -36.03 2.40 16.81
CA GLU A 98 -35.59 1.00 16.74
C GLU A 98 -34.07 0.84 16.60
N ASN A 99 -33.27 1.89 16.80
CA ASN A 99 -31.81 1.90 16.67
C ASN A 99 -31.28 1.57 15.25
N THR A 100 -32.06 1.87 14.21
CA THR A 100 -31.67 1.71 12.80
C THR A 100 -31.19 3.04 12.20
N ALA A 101 -30.00 3.03 11.59
CA ALA A 101 -29.47 4.18 10.87
C ALA A 101 -30.20 4.37 9.53
N TYR A 102 -30.68 5.58 9.26
CA TYR A 102 -31.36 5.93 8.00
C TYR A 102 -30.69 7.09 7.24
N GLY A 103 -29.64 7.69 7.80
CA GLY A 103 -28.90 8.79 7.17
C GLY A 103 -27.69 9.27 7.96
N VAL A 104 -27.03 10.29 7.42
CA VAL A 104 -25.86 11.01 7.97
C VAL A 104 -25.98 12.52 7.77
#